data_AF-A0A1Q7Y0T6-F1
#
_entry.id   AF-A0A1Q7Y0T6-F1
#
_cell.length_a   1.000
_cell.length_b   1.000
_cell.length_c   1.000
_cell.angle_alpha   90.00
_cell.angle_beta   90.00
_cell.angle_gamma   90.00
#
_symmetry.space_group_name_H-M   'P 1'
#
loop_
_entity.id
_entity.type
_entity.pdbx_description
1 polymer ?
#
loop_
_entity_poly.entity_id
_entity_poly.type
_entity_poly.pdbx_seq_one_letter_code
_entity_poly.pdbx_strand_id
1 'polypeptide(L)'
;MGRLYILLCFLGVMTGLTFSVIAQERTNSATLSNAATPTATRVARGTPGVKPSSPSSATTAEDAAAVERALRVEGEKRFRTNCGRCHTAPHKFPPRVMATAIRHMRVRAMITDEDMRLILRYMTR
;
A
#
# COMPACT_ATOMS: atom_id res chain seq x y z
N MET A 1 27.51 41.12 8.49
CA MET A 1 26.10 40.79 8.84
C MET A 1 25.54 39.54 8.15
N GLY A 2 25.89 39.20 6.90
CA GLY A 2 25.26 38.07 6.18
C GLY A 2 25.59 36.64 6.65
N ARG A 3 26.79 36.40 7.21
CA ARG A 3 27.21 35.04 7.62
C ARG A 3 26.48 34.51 8.86
N LEU A 4 26.08 35.40 9.77
CA LEU A 4 25.34 35.01 10.98
C LEU A 4 23.88 34.68 10.67
N TYR A 5 23.29 35.37 9.67
CA TYR A 5 21.92 35.16 9.24
C TYR A 5 21.73 33.79 8.55
N ILE A 6 22.71 33.37 7.74
CA ILE A 6 22.69 32.07 7.07
C ILE A 6 22.73 30.91 8.09
N LEU A 7 23.57 31.00 9.13
CA LEU A 7 23.65 29.97 10.18
C LEU A 7 22.35 29.88 11.01
N LEU A 8 21.71 31.00 11.32
CA LEU A 8 20.43 31.02 12.03
C LEU A 8 19.29 30.39 11.19
N CYS A 9 19.27 30.61 9.88
CA CYS A 9 18.30 29.96 8.99
C CYS A 9 18.47 28.43 8.96
N PHE A 10 19.70 27.92 8.89
CA PHE A 10 19.94 26.47 8.87
C PHE A 10 19.55 25.77 10.18
N LEU A 11 19.79 26.40 11.33
CA LEU A 11 19.41 25.85 12.63
C LEU A 11 17.89 25.83 12.82
N GLY A 12 17.15 26.83 12.33
CA GLY A 12 15.68 26.87 12.42
C GLY A 12 14.96 25.84 11.55
N VAL A 13 15.51 25.50 10.37
CA VAL A 13 14.89 24.51 9.47
C VAL A 13 15.07 23.08 9.99
N MET A 14 16.20 22.76 10.63
CA MET A 14 16.46 21.42 11.17
C MET A 14 15.63 21.07 12.42
N THR A 15 15.27 22.05 13.25
CA THR A 15 14.40 21.82 14.41
C THR A 15 12.92 21.60 14.05
N GLY A 16 12.46 22.11 12.90
CA GLY A 16 11.09 21.89 12.43
C GLY A 16 10.80 20.47 11.92
N LEU A 17 11.82 19.78 11.39
CA LEU A 17 11.67 18.45 10.77
C LEU A 17 11.58 17.30 11.78
N THR A 18 12.08 17.47 13.01
CA THR A 18 12.02 16.42 14.05
C THR A 18 10.67 16.35 14.76
N PHE A 19 9.90 17.44 14.80
CA PHE A 19 8.58 17.45 15.45
C PHE A 19 7.46 16.76 14.65
N SER A 20 7.61 16.61 13.33
CA SER A 20 6.57 15.99 12.50
C SER A 20 6.50 14.46 12.61
N VAL A 21 7.52 13.81 13.20
CA VAL A 21 7.57 12.34 13.33
C VAL A 21 6.74 11.83 14.51
N ILE A 22 6.56 12.63 15.58
CA ILE A 22 5.91 12.16 16.83
C ILE A 22 4.37 12.16 16.75
N ALA A 23 3.77 12.91 15.82
CA ALA A 23 2.31 13.03 15.75
C ALA A 23 1.59 11.87 15.03
N GLN A 24 2.30 11.04 14.25
CA GLN A 24 1.66 10.07 13.35
C GLN A 24 1.26 8.73 14.02
N GLU A 25 1.72 8.45 15.23
CA GLU A 25 1.49 7.14 15.87
C GLU A 25 0.08 6.97 16.45
N ARG A 26 -0.67 8.05 16.74
CA ARG A 26 -1.98 7.93 17.41
C ARG A 26 -3.13 7.50 16.52
N THR A 27 -3.04 7.64 15.19
CA THR A 27 -4.15 7.27 14.29
C THR A 27 -4.14 5.80 13.87
N ASN A 28 -3.00 5.10 13.98
CA ASN A 28 -2.91 3.68 13.63
C ASN A 28 -3.41 2.74 14.74
N SER A 29 -3.41 3.17 16.00
CA SER A 29 -3.82 2.30 17.11
C SER A 29 -5.33 2.15 17.27
N ALA A 30 -6.14 3.04 16.70
CA ALA A 30 -7.59 3.04 16.91
C ALA A 30 -8.35 1.96 16.12
N THR A 31 -7.75 1.36 15.08
CA THR A 31 -8.46 0.43 14.19
C THR A 31 -8.28 -1.05 14.56
N LEU A 32 -7.39 -1.39 15.50
CA LEU A 32 -7.03 -2.79 15.81
C LEU A 32 -7.70 -3.38 17.07
N SER A 33 -8.50 -2.61 17.82
CA SER A 33 -9.00 -3.06 19.14
C SER A 33 -10.36 -3.76 19.15
N ASN A 34 -11.06 -3.90 18.02
CA ASN A 34 -12.38 -4.53 17.99
C ASN A 34 -12.34 -5.92 17.33
N ALA A 35 -11.61 -6.84 17.94
CA ALA A 35 -11.74 -8.27 17.69
C ALA A 35 -11.67 -9.01 19.04
N ALA A 36 -12.72 -8.85 19.85
CA ALA A 36 -12.92 -9.59 21.08
C ALA A 36 -14.16 -10.49 20.96
N THR A 37 -13.89 -11.76 21.22
CA THR A 37 -14.72 -12.96 21.32
C THR A 37 -16.00 -12.77 22.15
N PRO A 38 -17.05 -13.57 21.87
CA PRO A 38 -17.71 -14.27 22.98
C PRO A 38 -17.86 -15.79 22.76
N THR A 39 -17.60 -16.53 23.85
CA THR A 39 -17.69 -17.99 24.00
C THR A 39 -18.96 -18.36 24.81
N ALA A 40 -19.56 -19.51 24.45
CA ALA A 40 -20.50 -20.38 25.22
C ALA A 40 -21.96 -19.89 25.43
N THR A 41 -23.04 -20.70 25.45
CA THR A 41 -23.29 -22.15 25.28
C THR A 41 -24.82 -22.42 25.16
N ARG A 42 -25.22 -23.26 24.18
CA ARG A 42 -26.29 -24.31 24.10
C ARG A 42 -27.75 -24.07 24.55
N VAL A 43 -28.71 -24.32 23.63
CA VAL A 43 -29.90 -25.21 23.81
C VAL A 43 -30.28 -25.82 22.45
N ALA A 44 -30.72 -27.09 22.46
CA ALA A 44 -31.06 -27.92 21.30
C ALA A 44 -32.55 -27.83 20.87
N ARG A 45 -32.79 -28.19 19.59
CA ARG A 45 -33.88 -29.04 19.04
C ARG A 45 -34.68 -28.40 17.89
N GLY A 46 -34.67 -29.11 16.75
CA GLY A 46 -35.69 -28.96 15.69
C GLY A 46 -35.13 -29.00 14.27
N THR A 47 -34.99 -30.19 13.69
CA THR A 47 -34.95 -30.38 12.22
C THR A 47 -36.36 -30.16 11.66
N PRO A 48 -36.51 -29.53 10.48
CA PRO A 48 -36.58 -30.34 9.26
C PRO A 48 -35.88 -29.71 8.04
N GLY A 49 -35.61 -30.57 7.06
CA GLY A 49 -34.73 -30.34 5.93
C GLY A 49 -35.02 -29.09 5.10
N VAL A 50 -33.97 -28.30 4.90
CA VAL A 50 -33.87 -27.31 3.84
C VAL A 50 -32.69 -27.74 2.95
N LYS A 51 -32.95 -27.88 1.65
CA LYS A 51 -31.96 -28.19 0.62
C LYS A 51 -30.77 -27.22 0.74
N PRO A 52 -29.51 -27.69 0.67
CA PRO A 52 -28.35 -26.80 0.74
C PRO A 52 -28.32 -25.93 -0.52
N SER A 53 -28.81 -24.70 -0.37
CA SER A 53 -28.55 -23.63 -1.33
C SER A 53 -27.14 -23.13 -1.03
N SER A 54 -26.25 -23.28 -2.01
CA SER A 54 -24.84 -22.90 -1.94
C SER A 54 -24.68 -21.48 -1.38
N PRO A 55 -23.74 -21.24 -0.43
CA PRO A 55 -23.43 -19.90 0.00
C PRO A 55 -22.79 -19.12 -1.16
N SER A 56 -23.48 -18.05 -1.52
CA SER A 56 -23.16 -16.98 -2.46
C SER A 56 -21.66 -16.67 -2.59
N SER A 57 -21.11 -16.84 -3.79
CA SER A 57 -19.72 -16.48 -4.17
C SER A 57 -19.53 -14.98 -4.48
N ALA A 58 -20.51 -14.13 -4.17
CA ALA A 58 -20.51 -12.72 -4.59
C ALA A 58 -19.71 -11.81 -3.64
N THR A 59 -19.73 -12.05 -2.32
CA THR A 59 -19.02 -11.21 -1.34
C THR A 59 -17.50 -11.29 -1.50
N THR A 60 -16.95 -12.46 -1.83
CA THR A 60 -15.51 -12.65 -2.00
C THR A 60 -14.94 -11.96 -3.25
N ALA A 61 -15.74 -11.75 -4.28
CA ALA A 61 -15.30 -11.11 -5.52
C ALA A 61 -15.14 -9.59 -5.38
N GLU A 62 -16.04 -8.94 -4.63
CA GLU A 62 -16.00 -7.49 -4.39
C GLU A 62 -14.82 -7.11 -3.49
N ASP A 63 -14.58 -7.89 -2.44
CA ASP A 63 -13.43 -7.72 -1.55
C ASP A 63 -12.10 -7.88 -2.32
N ALA A 64 -12.00 -8.87 -3.20
CA ALA A 64 -10.82 -9.08 -4.03
C ALA A 64 -10.56 -7.89 -4.99
N ALA A 65 -11.61 -7.31 -5.56
CA ALA A 65 -11.49 -6.13 -6.42
C ALA A 65 -11.05 -4.89 -5.64
N ALA A 66 -11.54 -4.71 -4.41
CA ALA A 66 -11.10 -3.64 -3.52
C ALA A 66 -9.61 -3.78 -3.16
N VAL A 67 -9.17 -4.99 -2.82
CA VAL A 67 -7.76 -5.29 -2.53
C VAL A 67 -6.88 -5.04 -3.76
N GLU A 68 -7.29 -5.48 -4.95
CA GLU A 68 -6.54 -5.24 -6.19
C GLU A 68 -6.39 -3.74 -6.46
N ARG A 69 -7.47 -2.96 -6.28
CA ARG A 69 -7.44 -1.51 -6.43
C ARG A 69 -6.47 -0.86 -5.44
N ALA A 70 -6.47 -1.28 -4.18
CA ALA A 70 -5.55 -0.78 -3.16
C ALA A 70 -4.08 -1.07 -3.53
N LEU A 71 -3.79 -2.29 -3.99
CA LEU A 71 -2.44 -2.67 -4.42
C LEU A 71 -1.98 -1.91 -5.66
N ARG A 72 -2.89 -1.58 -6.58
CA ARG A 72 -2.60 -0.73 -7.75
C ARG A 72 -2.27 0.70 -7.34
N VAL A 73 -3.01 1.27 -6.38
CA VAL A 73 -2.74 2.61 -5.84
C VAL A 73 -1.39 2.67 -5.14
N GLU A 74 -1.04 1.65 -4.36
CA GLU A 74 0.28 1.58 -3.75
C GLU A 74 1.38 1.44 -4.81
N GLY A 75 1.14 0.65 -5.86
CA GLY A 75 2.03 0.54 -7.03
C GLY A 75 2.28 1.89 -7.72
N GLU A 76 1.25 2.70 -7.90
CA GLU A 76 1.37 4.05 -8.45
C GLU A 76 2.24 4.95 -7.57
N LYS A 77 2.07 4.89 -6.24
CA LYS A 77 2.89 5.63 -5.29
C LYS A 77 4.36 5.23 -5.42
N ARG A 78 4.67 3.93 -5.46
CA ARG A 78 6.05 3.44 -5.63
C ARG A 78 6.62 3.83 -6.98
N PHE A 79 5.81 3.83 -8.03
CA PHE A 79 6.22 4.29 -9.36
C PHE A 79 6.62 5.77 -9.34
N ARG A 80 5.81 6.64 -8.73
CA ARG A 80 6.13 8.09 -8.65
C ARG A 80 7.38 8.37 -7.82
N THR A 81 7.65 7.59 -6.78
CA THR A 81 8.84 7.76 -5.94
C THR A 81 10.12 7.30 -6.64
N ASN A 82 10.07 6.17 -7.36
CA ASN A 82 11.26 5.50 -7.86
C ASN A 82 11.51 5.74 -9.36
N CYS A 83 10.48 6.01 -10.14
CA CYS A 83 10.55 6.17 -11.59
C CYS A 83 10.43 7.66 -11.99
N GLY A 84 10.74 8.01 -13.24
CA GLY A 84 10.64 9.39 -13.73
C GLY A 84 11.79 10.32 -13.33
N ARG A 85 12.60 9.93 -12.33
CA ARG A 85 13.74 10.73 -11.81
C ARG A 85 14.89 10.88 -12.81
N CYS A 86 15.16 9.82 -13.58
CA CYS A 86 16.32 9.77 -14.48
C CYS A 86 15.94 9.94 -15.94
N HIS A 87 14.71 9.57 -16.32
CA HIS A 87 14.17 9.70 -17.65
C HIS A 87 12.64 9.64 -17.58
N THR A 88 11.97 10.15 -18.61
CA THR A 88 10.52 9.97 -18.76
C THR A 88 10.19 8.49 -18.84
N ALA A 89 9.11 8.10 -18.16
CA ALA A 89 8.65 6.72 -18.22
C ALA A 89 8.30 6.35 -19.66
N PRO A 90 8.65 5.14 -20.11
CA PRO A 90 8.37 4.72 -21.47
C PRO A 90 6.85 4.60 -21.70
N HIS A 91 6.46 4.67 -22.97
CA HIS A 91 5.09 4.38 -23.38
C HIS A 91 4.71 2.94 -23.00
N LYS A 92 3.40 2.64 -22.98
CA LYS A 92 2.88 1.33 -22.56
C LYS A 92 3.49 0.22 -23.42
N PHE A 93 4.29 -0.64 -22.77
CA PHE A 93 4.78 -1.88 -23.36
C PHE A 93 3.85 -3.06 -23.05
N PRO A 94 3.91 -4.15 -23.84
CA PRO A 94 3.33 -5.42 -23.44
C PRO A 94 3.82 -5.83 -22.04
N PRO A 95 2.97 -6.45 -21.18
CA PRO A 95 3.31 -6.76 -19.80
C PRO A 95 4.64 -7.51 -19.60
N ARG A 96 4.99 -8.41 -20.52
CA ARG A 96 6.25 -9.17 -20.48
C ARG A 96 7.48 -8.28 -20.64
N VAL A 97 7.42 -7.32 -21.55
CA VAL A 97 8.52 -6.38 -21.80
C VAL A 97 8.66 -5.42 -20.61
N MET A 98 7.53 -4.95 -20.06
CA MET A 98 7.53 -4.14 -18.86
C MET A 98 8.16 -4.86 -17.66
N ALA A 99 7.84 -6.14 -17.46
CA ALA A 99 8.45 -6.98 -16.41
C ALA A 99 9.98 -7.02 -16.51
N THR A 100 10.52 -7.22 -17.70
CA THR A 100 11.97 -7.22 -17.94
C THR A 100 12.58 -5.85 -17.65
N ALA A 101 11.95 -4.77 -18.13
CA ALA A 101 12.44 -3.41 -17.91
C ALA A 101 12.50 -3.05 -16.41
N ILE A 102 11.42 -3.30 -15.65
CA ILE A 102 11.40 -3.01 -14.22
C ILE A 102 12.39 -3.90 -13.45
N ARG A 103 12.57 -5.17 -13.85
CA ARG A 103 13.59 -6.04 -13.24
C ARG A 103 15.00 -5.48 -13.42
N HIS A 104 15.32 -4.92 -14.59
CA HIS A 104 16.59 -4.23 -14.81
C HIS A 104 16.69 -2.92 -14.02
N MET A 105 15.59 -2.16 -13.93
CA MET A 105 15.52 -0.94 -13.12
C MET A 105 15.62 -1.21 -11.62
N ARG A 106 15.30 -2.41 -11.15
CA ARG A 106 15.39 -2.75 -9.73
C ARG A 106 16.76 -2.44 -9.15
N VAL A 107 17.80 -2.89 -9.84
CA VAL A 107 19.19 -2.66 -9.43
C VAL A 107 19.60 -1.21 -9.62
N ARG A 108 19.16 -0.56 -10.71
CA ARG A 108 19.62 0.79 -11.08
C ARG A 108 18.94 1.91 -10.30
N ALA A 109 17.68 1.73 -9.93
CA ALA A 109 16.87 2.70 -9.20
C ALA A 109 16.64 2.31 -7.73
N MET A 110 17.40 1.33 -7.22
CA MET A 110 17.33 0.85 -5.83
C MET A 110 15.91 0.44 -5.41
N ILE A 111 15.17 -0.19 -6.32
CA ILE A 111 13.80 -0.64 -6.07
C ILE A 111 13.86 -1.94 -5.26
N THR A 112 13.05 -2.06 -4.21
CA THR A 112 12.93 -3.30 -3.45
C THR A 112 12.17 -4.37 -4.25
N ASP A 113 12.21 -5.64 -3.79
CA ASP A 113 11.39 -6.69 -4.41
C ASP A 113 9.89 -6.45 -4.28
N GLU A 114 9.46 -5.83 -3.18
CA GLU A 114 8.06 -5.47 -2.95
C GLU A 114 7.63 -4.35 -3.88
N ASP A 115 8.42 -3.28 -3.93
CA ASP A 115 8.16 -2.13 -4.79
C ASP A 115 8.11 -2.54 -6.25
N MET A 116 9.01 -3.43 -6.70
CA MET A 116 8.96 -4.00 -8.06
C MET A 116 7.62 -4.68 -8.35
N ARG A 117 7.12 -5.52 -7.44
CA ARG A 117 5.86 -6.24 -7.62
C ARG A 117 4.67 -5.29 -7.71
N LEU A 118 4.64 -4.27 -6.85
CA LEU A 118 3.57 -3.27 -6.81
C LEU A 118 3.62 -2.36 -8.06
N ILE A 119 4.80 -1.90 -8.46
CA ILE A 119 5.00 -1.11 -9.68
C ILE A 119 4.55 -1.91 -10.91
N LEU A 120 4.93 -3.18 -11.00
CA LEU A 120 4.50 -4.02 -12.13
C LEU A 120 2.99 -4.20 -12.17
N ARG A 121 2.34 -4.39 -11.03
CA ARG A 121 0.88 -4.45 -10.94
C ARG A 121 0.24 -3.16 -11.45
N TYR A 122 0.78 -2.00 -11.07
CA TYR A 122 0.32 -0.70 -11.57
C TYR A 122 0.50 -0.53 -13.09
N MET A 123 1.62 -0.98 -13.65
CA MET A 123 1.94 -0.72 -15.06
C MET A 123 1.33 -1.72 -16.05
N THR A 124 0.78 -2.84 -15.59
CA THR A 124 0.35 -3.95 -16.46
C THR A 124 -1.11 -4.37 -16.30
N ARG A 125 -1.83 -3.81 -15.34
CA ARG A 125 -3.28 -3.98 -15.17
C ARG A 125 -4.00 -2.73 -15.64
#